data_AF-A0A2D7GRL1-F1
#
_entry.id   AF-A0A2D7GRL1-F1
#
_cell.length_a   1.000
_cell.length_b   1.000
_cell.length_c   1.000
_cell.angle_alpha   90.00
_cell.angle_beta   90.00
_cell.angle_gamma   90.00
#
_symmetry.space_group_name_H-M   'P 1'
#
loop_
_entity.id
_entity.type
_entity.pdbx_description
1 polymer ?
#
loop_
_entity_poly.entity_id
_entity_poly.type
_entity_poly.pdbx_seq_one_letter_code
_entity_poly.pdbx_strand_id
1 'polypeptide(L)'
;MFSLPPQSLKNSVSEQEWQTRVDLAACYRLVADMRWGDLIYTHISAKVPGTEHYLVNAFGLGFDEVTASNLVKVDLDGNILDDTPYGINPAGFTIHSAIHEVRHDAKCVIHLHTLATISVASVKGGLKPWSQYSLFSLPSLSYHKYEGLAVDAQERKRLQEDLGDTNHMLLPNHGGLTLGPTVGDAFMRFYDLQRACEIQLALMQSNEEVIEIPQPIIDGIYEQASIVHSGETGGQKAWPAMLRKAYKLDPSFCE
;
A
#
# COMPACT_ATOMS: atom_id res chain seq x y z
N MET A 1 25.51 -15.95 -7.85
CA MET A 1 25.88 -15.39 -9.16
C MET A 1 24.83 -14.33 -9.43
N PHE A 2 25.17 -13.05 -9.40
CA PHE A 2 24.22 -11.96 -9.63
C PHE A 2 23.71 -12.11 -11.07
N SER A 3 22.53 -12.67 -11.24
CA SER A 3 21.87 -12.77 -12.54
C SER A 3 21.73 -11.36 -13.10
N LEU A 4 22.16 -11.18 -14.35
CA LEU A 4 22.07 -9.91 -15.06
C LEU A 4 20.67 -9.31 -14.87
N PRO A 5 20.55 -7.99 -14.66
CA PRO A 5 19.23 -7.36 -14.62
C PRO A 5 18.51 -7.67 -15.94
N PRO A 6 17.20 -7.91 -15.91
CA PRO A 6 16.44 -8.18 -17.11
C PRO A 6 16.68 -7.05 -18.12
N GLN A 7 16.64 -7.40 -19.41
CA GLN A 7 16.61 -6.42 -20.47
C GLN A 7 15.48 -5.41 -20.19
N SER A 8 15.77 -4.11 -20.31
CA SER A 8 14.77 -3.09 -20.01
C SER A 8 13.48 -3.35 -20.79
N LEU A 9 12.34 -3.32 -20.09
CA LEU A 9 11.03 -3.46 -20.70
C LEU A 9 10.54 -2.15 -21.32
N LYS A 10 11.32 -1.06 -21.20
CA LYS A 10 11.01 0.23 -21.80
C LYS A 10 10.88 0.10 -23.31
N ASN A 11 9.75 0.57 -23.84
CA ASN A 11 9.34 0.43 -25.25
C ASN A 11 8.96 -1.00 -25.71
N SER A 12 9.05 -2.00 -24.84
CA SER A 12 8.59 -3.37 -25.10
C SER A 12 7.16 -3.62 -24.59
N VAL A 13 6.66 -2.72 -23.74
CA VAL A 13 5.29 -2.71 -23.21
C VAL A 13 4.59 -1.40 -23.59
N SER A 14 3.28 -1.32 -23.36
CA SER A 14 2.53 -0.07 -23.61
C SER A 14 3.04 1.08 -22.75
N GLU A 15 2.87 2.33 -23.21
CA GLU A 15 3.25 3.52 -22.44
C GLU A 15 2.56 3.57 -21.07
N GLN A 16 1.29 3.16 -21.01
CA GLN A 16 0.51 3.13 -19.77
C GLN A 16 1.03 2.05 -18.80
N GLU A 17 1.40 0.87 -19.30
CA GLU A 17 2.04 -0.17 -18.48
C GLU A 17 3.40 0.32 -17.97
N TRP A 18 4.23 0.90 -18.85
CA TRP A 18 5.53 1.42 -18.47
C TRP A 18 5.45 2.50 -17.38
N GLN A 19 4.53 3.46 -17.54
CA GLN A 19 4.32 4.49 -16.52
C GLN A 19 3.88 3.88 -15.17
N THR A 20 2.99 2.88 -15.20
CA THR A 20 2.56 2.17 -13.99
C THR A 20 3.73 1.43 -13.33
N ARG A 21 4.61 0.81 -14.11
CA ARG A 21 5.85 0.16 -13.60
C ARG A 21 6.78 1.17 -12.94
N VAL A 22 6.99 2.34 -13.55
CA VAL A 22 7.83 3.41 -13.00
C VAL A 22 7.24 3.93 -11.68
N ASP A 23 5.93 4.21 -11.64
CA ASP A 23 5.26 4.67 -10.42
C ASP A 23 5.34 3.63 -9.30
N LEU A 24 5.04 2.37 -9.61
CA LEU A 24 5.10 1.30 -8.62
C LEU A 24 6.52 1.09 -8.09
N ALA A 25 7.53 1.04 -8.97
CA ALA A 25 8.93 0.93 -8.56
C ALA A 25 9.39 2.12 -7.70
N ALA A 26 8.97 3.35 -8.03
CA ALA A 26 9.23 4.52 -7.18
C ALA A 26 8.61 4.35 -5.79
N CYS A 27 7.40 3.80 -5.70
CA CYS A 27 6.74 3.52 -4.43
C CYS A 27 7.55 2.56 -3.56
N TYR A 28 8.07 1.47 -4.14
CA TYR A 28 8.97 0.55 -3.44
C TYR A 28 10.22 1.26 -2.91
N ARG A 29 10.87 2.13 -3.71
CA ARG A 29 12.02 2.92 -3.26
C ARG A 29 11.70 3.87 -2.10
N LEU A 30 10.54 4.52 -2.15
CA LEU A 30 10.10 5.43 -1.08
C LEU A 30 9.81 4.67 0.22
N VAL A 31 9.17 3.50 0.13
CA VAL A 31 8.92 2.62 1.28
C VAL A 31 10.23 2.13 1.91
N ALA A 32 11.24 1.82 1.08
CA ALA A 32 12.58 1.48 1.57
C ALA A 32 13.27 2.68 2.27
N ASP A 33 13.26 3.87 1.65
CA ASP A 33 13.82 5.11 2.23
C ASP A 33 13.18 5.47 3.57
N MET A 34 11.86 5.28 3.69
CA MET A 34 11.10 5.51 4.91
C MET A 34 11.25 4.40 5.96
N ARG A 35 11.99 3.33 5.65
CA ARG A 35 12.21 2.15 6.52
C ARG A 35 10.93 1.44 6.91
N TRP A 36 9.98 1.35 5.97
CA TRP A 36 8.72 0.65 6.14
C TRP A 36 8.72 -0.77 5.56
N GLY A 37 9.78 -1.13 4.83
CA GLY A 37 9.96 -2.48 4.30
C GLY A 37 10.21 -3.51 5.41
N ASP A 38 9.88 -4.76 5.11
CA ASP A 38 10.09 -5.93 5.97
C ASP A 38 10.81 -7.01 5.16
N LEU A 39 12.15 -6.88 5.09
CA LEU A 39 13.03 -7.71 4.27
C LEU A 39 12.48 -7.89 2.84
N ILE A 40 11.92 -9.05 2.54
CA ILE A 40 11.37 -9.43 1.23
C ILE A 40 9.87 -9.81 1.30
N TYR A 41 9.21 -9.59 2.43
CA TYR A 41 7.97 -10.28 2.79
C TYR A 41 6.67 -9.51 2.55
N THR A 42 6.74 -8.21 2.26
CA THR A 42 5.56 -7.36 2.01
C THR A 42 5.42 -7.04 0.52
N HIS A 43 4.27 -6.50 0.11
CA HIS A 43 3.91 -6.39 -1.30
C HIS A 43 3.13 -5.12 -1.60
N ILE A 44 3.31 -4.61 -2.81
CA ILE A 44 2.57 -3.49 -3.37
C ILE A 44 2.15 -3.92 -4.78
N SER A 45 0.87 -3.75 -5.11
CA SER A 45 0.36 -4.13 -6.43
C SER A 45 -0.28 -2.95 -7.14
N ALA A 46 -0.11 -2.86 -8.46
CA ALA A 46 -0.83 -1.89 -9.28
C ALA A 46 -1.45 -2.55 -10.51
N LYS A 47 -2.71 -2.21 -10.82
CA LYS A 47 -3.41 -2.67 -12.03
C LYS A 47 -2.89 -1.93 -13.25
N VAL A 48 -2.58 -2.65 -14.32
CA VAL A 48 -2.20 -2.05 -15.61
C VAL A 48 -3.47 -1.47 -16.27
N PRO A 49 -3.50 -0.16 -16.60
CA PRO A 49 -4.68 0.49 -17.17
C PRO A 49 -5.21 -0.22 -18.43
N GLY A 50 -6.54 -0.36 -18.51
CA GLY A 50 -7.20 -1.00 -19.67
C GLY A 50 -7.11 -2.52 -19.72
N THR A 51 -6.59 -3.18 -18.69
CA THR A 51 -6.42 -4.65 -18.65
C THR A 51 -6.85 -5.25 -17.32
N GLU A 52 -6.96 -6.59 -17.28
CA GLU A 52 -7.09 -7.39 -16.05
C GLU A 52 -5.74 -7.93 -15.55
N HIS A 53 -4.67 -7.17 -15.77
CA HIS A 53 -3.31 -7.51 -15.34
C HIS A 53 -2.84 -6.61 -14.20
N TYR A 54 -1.98 -7.16 -13.36
CA TYR A 54 -1.44 -6.50 -12.17
C TYR A 54 0.07 -6.63 -12.13
N LEU A 55 0.74 -5.62 -11.60
CA LEU A 55 2.19 -5.59 -11.36
C LEU A 55 2.44 -5.77 -9.88
N VAL A 56 3.44 -6.57 -9.51
CA VAL A 56 3.88 -6.81 -8.13
C VAL A 56 5.40 -7.06 -8.10
N ASN A 57 6.06 -6.88 -6.95
CA ASN A 57 7.49 -7.18 -6.83
C ASN A 57 7.82 -8.65 -7.07
N ALA A 58 8.97 -8.88 -7.69
CA ALA A 58 9.62 -10.18 -7.71
C ALA A 58 9.94 -10.63 -6.27
N PHE A 59 9.55 -11.86 -5.93
CA PHE A 59 9.83 -12.42 -4.62
C PHE A 59 11.31 -12.77 -4.48
N GLY A 60 11.91 -12.34 -3.36
CA GLY A 60 13.35 -12.48 -3.09
C GLY A 60 14.15 -11.19 -3.30
N LEU A 61 13.56 -10.15 -3.88
CA LEU A 61 14.16 -8.82 -3.95
C LEU A 61 13.79 -7.98 -2.72
N GLY A 62 14.76 -7.23 -2.22
CA GLY A 62 14.51 -6.09 -1.34
C GLY A 62 13.75 -4.98 -2.07
N PHE A 63 13.05 -4.13 -1.32
CA PHE A 63 12.26 -3.03 -1.90
C PHE A 63 13.13 -1.98 -2.62
N ASP A 64 14.37 -1.82 -2.16
CA ASP A 64 15.38 -0.98 -2.79
C ASP A 64 16.02 -1.61 -4.04
N GLU A 65 15.73 -2.87 -4.36
CA GLU A 65 16.18 -3.55 -5.58
C GLU A 65 15.12 -3.56 -6.69
N VAL A 66 13.88 -3.15 -6.37
CA VAL A 66 12.78 -3.11 -7.35
C VAL A 66 13.04 -2.03 -8.41
N THR A 67 12.82 -2.39 -9.67
CA THR A 67 12.86 -1.50 -10.85
C THR A 67 11.62 -1.70 -11.70
N ALA A 68 11.35 -0.77 -12.61
CA ALA A 68 10.23 -0.86 -13.53
C ALA A 68 10.28 -2.17 -14.36
N SER A 69 11.49 -2.57 -14.79
CA SER A 69 11.70 -3.77 -15.59
C SER A 69 11.67 -5.10 -14.82
N ASN A 70 11.92 -5.11 -13.50
CA ASN A 70 11.90 -6.35 -12.72
C ASN A 70 10.57 -6.62 -11.97
N LEU A 71 9.60 -5.71 -12.05
CA LEU A 71 8.22 -5.98 -11.64
C LEU A 71 7.62 -7.12 -12.46
N VAL A 72 6.91 -8.01 -11.78
CA VAL A 72 6.26 -9.18 -12.39
C VAL A 72 4.83 -8.83 -12.73
N LYS A 73 4.42 -9.09 -13.99
CA LYS A 73 3.03 -8.96 -14.42
C LYS A 73 2.29 -10.27 -14.24
N VAL A 74 1.14 -10.21 -13.59
CA VAL A 74 0.29 -11.37 -13.26
C VAL A 74 -1.18 -11.10 -13.58
N ASP A 75 -1.96 -12.16 -13.75
CA ASP A 75 -3.43 -12.10 -13.71
C ASP A 75 -3.96 -12.15 -12.26
N LEU A 76 -5.29 -12.15 -12.10
CA LEU A 76 -5.93 -12.18 -10.78
C LEU A 76 -5.70 -13.50 -10.02
N ASP A 77 -5.44 -14.59 -10.74
CA ASP A 77 -5.12 -15.91 -10.17
C ASP A 77 -3.63 -16.02 -9.77
N GLY A 78 -2.82 -15.00 -10.09
CA GLY A 78 -1.39 -14.95 -9.80
C GLY A 78 -0.54 -15.68 -10.84
N ASN A 79 -1.10 -16.03 -12.00
CA ASN A 79 -0.32 -16.59 -13.11
C ASN A 79 0.57 -15.50 -13.72
N ILE A 80 1.84 -15.81 -13.94
CA ILE A 80 2.82 -14.89 -14.54
C ILE A 80 2.56 -14.79 -16.05
N LEU A 81 2.50 -13.55 -16.56
CA LEU A 81 2.11 -13.25 -17.94
C LEU A 81 3.27 -12.80 -18.84
N ASP A 82 4.38 -12.33 -18.26
CA ASP A 82 5.58 -11.93 -19.00
C ASP A 82 6.62 -13.05 -19.01
N ASP A 83 7.51 -13.04 -20.01
CA ASP A 83 8.72 -13.88 -20.01
C ASP A 83 9.74 -13.31 -19.03
N THR A 84 9.71 -13.81 -17.79
CA THR A 84 10.53 -13.32 -16.67
C THR A 84 11.10 -14.48 -15.86
N PRO A 85 12.36 -14.37 -15.37
CA PRO A 85 12.94 -15.38 -14.49
C PRO A 85 12.42 -15.28 -13.04
N TYR A 86 11.64 -14.25 -12.73
CA TYR A 86 11.19 -13.96 -11.37
C TYR A 86 9.85 -14.63 -11.04
N GLY A 87 9.69 -15.05 -9.78
CA GLY A 87 8.42 -15.47 -9.22
C GLY A 87 7.77 -14.38 -8.35
N ILE A 88 6.55 -14.64 -7.90
CA ILE A 88 5.85 -13.81 -6.90
C ILE A 88 5.71 -14.59 -5.58
N ASN A 89 5.33 -13.91 -4.49
CA ASN A 89 4.91 -14.56 -3.25
C ASN A 89 3.40 -14.89 -3.37
N PRO A 90 3.00 -16.18 -3.51
CA PRO A 90 1.60 -16.52 -3.76
C PRO A 90 0.68 -16.14 -2.60
N ALA A 91 1.13 -16.34 -1.35
CA ALA A 91 0.36 -15.98 -0.16
C ALA A 91 0.15 -14.46 -0.09
N GLY A 92 1.20 -13.69 -0.35
CA GLY A 92 1.14 -12.22 -0.43
C GLY A 92 0.14 -11.74 -1.48
N PHE A 93 0.22 -12.27 -2.70
CA PHE A 93 -0.68 -11.86 -3.78
C PHE A 93 -2.14 -12.28 -3.55
N THR A 94 -2.42 -13.24 -2.67
CA THR A 94 -3.79 -13.67 -2.37
C THR A 94 -4.62 -12.55 -1.74
N ILE A 95 -4.04 -11.72 -0.86
CA ILE A 95 -4.72 -10.54 -0.29
C ILE A 95 -5.02 -9.52 -1.38
N HIS A 96 -4.02 -9.20 -2.21
CA HIS A 96 -4.15 -8.20 -3.27
C HIS A 96 -5.18 -8.61 -4.33
N SER A 97 -5.17 -9.87 -4.77
CA SER A 97 -6.16 -10.39 -5.72
C SER A 97 -7.57 -10.39 -5.14
N ALA A 98 -7.76 -10.75 -3.86
CA ALA A 98 -9.07 -10.68 -3.22
C ALA A 98 -9.65 -9.25 -3.23
N ILE A 99 -8.79 -8.26 -3.00
CA ILE A 99 -9.20 -6.85 -3.05
C ILE A 99 -9.51 -6.40 -4.47
N HIS A 100 -8.59 -6.64 -5.42
CA HIS A 100 -8.74 -6.24 -6.82
C HIS A 100 -9.96 -6.86 -7.51
N GLU A 101 -10.38 -8.04 -7.06
CA GLU A 101 -11.56 -8.76 -7.54
C GLU A 101 -12.85 -7.97 -7.30
N VAL A 102 -12.98 -7.29 -6.15
CA VAL A 102 -14.23 -6.62 -5.74
C VAL A 102 -14.13 -5.10 -5.71
N ARG A 103 -12.92 -4.53 -5.63
CA ARG A 103 -12.65 -3.09 -5.62
C ARG A 103 -11.95 -2.64 -6.89
N HIS A 104 -12.72 -2.57 -7.98
CA HIS A 104 -12.19 -2.13 -9.27
C HIS A 104 -11.68 -0.68 -9.27
N ASP A 105 -12.09 0.14 -8.32
CA ASP A 105 -11.57 1.49 -8.08
C ASP A 105 -10.17 1.50 -7.43
N ALA A 106 -9.79 0.41 -6.75
CA ALA A 106 -8.46 0.24 -6.16
C ALA A 106 -7.43 -0.18 -7.20
N LYS A 107 -6.91 0.77 -7.98
CA LYS A 107 -5.86 0.50 -8.97
C LYS A 107 -4.50 0.24 -8.33
N CYS A 108 -4.28 0.66 -7.10
CA CYS A 108 -3.10 0.32 -6.31
C CYS A 108 -3.52 -0.17 -4.91
N VAL A 109 -2.81 -1.18 -4.40
CA VAL A 109 -2.96 -1.71 -3.03
C VAL A 109 -1.56 -1.83 -2.43
N ILE A 110 -1.37 -1.24 -1.24
CA ILE A 110 -0.13 -1.30 -0.46
C ILE A 110 -0.43 -2.09 0.82
N HIS A 111 0.38 -3.11 1.11
CA HIS A 111 0.33 -3.82 2.38
C HIS A 111 1.74 -3.88 2.99
N LEU A 112 1.89 -3.42 4.24
CA LEU A 112 3.19 -3.34 4.92
C LEU A 112 3.10 -3.76 6.39
N HIS A 113 4.22 -4.26 6.90
CA HIS A 113 4.43 -4.77 8.26
C HIS A 113 5.21 -3.79 9.12
N THR A 114 4.75 -2.55 9.23
CA THR A 114 5.48 -1.56 10.03
C THR A 114 5.24 -1.80 11.52
N LEU A 115 6.25 -1.51 12.34
CA LEU A 115 6.11 -1.55 13.81
C LEU A 115 4.87 -0.78 14.29
N ALA A 116 4.64 0.40 13.72
CA ALA A 116 3.53 1.28 14.11
C ALA A 116 2.16 0.67 13.79
N THR A 117 1.95 0.23 12.53
CA THR A 117 0.66 -0.33 12.12
C THR A 117 0.37 -1.65 12.82
N ILE A 118 1.36 -2.54 12.97
CA ILE A 118 1.21 -3.79 13.73
C ILE A 118 0.82 -3.49 15.18
N SER A 119 1.52 -2.57 15.83
CA SER A 119 1.27 -2.28 17.25
C SER A 119 -0.12 -1.71 17.49
N VAL A 120 -0.53 -0.71 16.69
CA VAL A 120 -1.86 -0.09 16.81
C VAL A 120 -2.98 -1.05 16.42
N ALA A 121 -2.78 -1.87 15.38
CA ALA A 121 -3.75 -2.90 15.01
C ALA A 121 -3.91 -3.97 16.11
N SER A 122 -2.89 -4.20 16.93
CA SER A 122 -2.84 -5.27 17.95
C SER A 122 -3.32 -4.85 19.33
N VAL A 123 -3.66 -3.58 19.55
CA VAL A 123 -4.19 -3.10 20.84
C VAL A 123 -5.70 -2.98 20.82
N LYS A 124 -6.34 -3.23 21.96
CA LYS A 124 -7.79 -3.05 22.10
C LYS A 124 -8.17 -1.61 21.80
N GLY A 125 -9.19 -1.45 20.95
CA GLY A 125 -9.70 -0.15 20.55
C GLY A 125 -8.97 0.52 19.38
N GLY A 126 -7.96 -0.14 18.81
CA GLY A 126 -7.33 0.21 17.53
C GLY A 126 -6.80 1.64 17.43
N LEU A 127 -6.90 2.22 16.23
CA LEU A 127 -6.54 3.61 15.96
C LEU A 127 -7.50 4.57 16.66
N LYS A 128 -6.96 5.61 17.30
CA LYS A 128 -7.68 6.64 18.05
C LYS A 128 -7.62 8.00 17.34
N PRO A 129 -8.65 8.86 17.51
CA PRO A 129 -8.70 10.21 16.92
C PRO A 129 -7.80 11.18 17.70
N TRP A 130 -6.50 10.90 17.77
CA TRP A 130 -5.53 11.65 18.57
C TRP A 130 -4.60 12.56 17.75
N SER A 131 -4.77 12.57 16.43
CA SER A 131 -3.99 13.42 15.53
C SER A 131 -4.76 13.76 14.25
N GLN A 132 -4.36 14.82 13.57
CA GLN A 132 -4.91 15.13 12.24
C GLN A 132 -4.70 13.98 11.24
N TYR A 133 -3.59 13.25 11.32
CA TYR A 133 -3.36 12.06 10.49
C TYR A 133 -4.39 10.96 10.77
N SER A 134 -4.69 10.68 12.05
CA SER A 134 -5.73 9.69 12.40
C SER A 134 -7.11 10.10 11.88
N LEU A 135 -7.38 11.40 11.84
CA LEU A 135 -8.61 11.97 11.31
C LEU A 135 -8.76 11.76 9.78
N PHE A 136 -7.66 11.56 9.04
CA PHE A 136 -7.74 11.19 7.61
C PHE A 136 -7.97 9.70 7.37
N SER A 137 -7.44 8.83 8.23
CA SER A 137 -7.62 7.38 8.08
C SER A 137 -8.94 6.87 8.66
N LEU A 138 -9.35 7.34 9.85
CA LEU A 138 -10.53 6.84 10.57
C LEU A 138 -11.84 6.83 9.75
N PRO A 139 -12.15 7.84 8.91
CA PRO A 139 -13.37 7.84 8.09
C PRO A 139 -13.50 6.69 7.10
N SER A 140 -12.37 6.07 6.77
CA SER A 140 -12.28 5.04 5.76
C SER A 140 -11.36 3.93 6.24
N LEU A 141 -11.50 3.54 7.53
CA LEU A 141 -10.74 2.50 8.19
C LEU A 141 -11.62 1.31 8.54
N SER A 142 -11.22 0.12 8.08
CA SER A 142 -11.77 -1.16 8.53
C SER A 142 -10.72 -2.00 9.26
N TYR A 143 -11.16 -3.13 9.81
CA TYR A 143 -10.31 -4.11 10.46
C TYR A 143 -10.65 -5.49 9.95
N HIS A 144 -9.64 -6.31 9.68
CA HIS A 144 -9.82 -7.73 9.35
C HIS A 144 -8.95 -8.59 10.25
N LYS A 145 -9.58 -9.47 11.03
CA LYS A 145 -8.93 -10.27 12.07
C LYS A 145 -7.85 -11.20 11.47
N TYR A 146 -6.82 -11.52 12.26
CA TYR A 146 -5.80 -12.48 11.85
C TYR A 146 -6.33 -13.91 11.80
N GLU A 147 -6.15 -14.59 10.68
CA GLU A 147 -6.54 -16.00 10.51
C GLU A 147 -5.35 -16.93 10.20
N GLY A 148 -4.13 -16.37 10.11
CA GLY A 148 -2.90 -17.12 9.85
C GLY A 148 -2.20 -16.63 8.58
N LEU A 149 -1.30 -17.47 8.04
CA LEU A 149 -0.52 -17.16 6.83
C LEU A 149 -1.19 -17.61 5.54
N ALA A 150 -2.20 -18.47 5.62
CA ALA A 150 -2.85 -19.07 4.47
C ALA A 150 -4.25 -18.47 4.31
N VAL A 151 -4.40 -17.57 3.33
CA VAL A 151 -5.70 -17.03 2.96
C VAL A 151 -6.49 -18.09 2.21
N ASP A 152 -7.40 -18.78 2.90
CA ASP A 152 -8.31 -19.70 2.25
C ASP A 152 -9.46 -18.96 1.53
N ALA A 153 -10.22 -19.68 0.69
CA ALA A 153 -11.31 -19.08 -0.09
C ALA A 153 -12.40 -18.42 0.78
N GLN A 154 -12.58 -18.88 2.02
CA GLN A 154 -13.54 -18.29 2.96
C GLN A 154 -12.96 -17.03 3.63
N GLU A 155 -11.67 -17.01 3.93
CA GLU A 155 -10.97 -15.82 4.43
C GLU A 155 -11.00 -14.71 3.38
N ARG A 156 -10.77 -15.02 2.09
CA ARG A 156 -10.91 -14.04 0.99
C ARG A 156 -12.25 -13.31 1.06
N LYS A 157 -13.35 -14.04 1.21
CA LYS A 157 -14.69 -13.47 1.28
C LYS A 157 -14.86 -12.58 2.51
N ARG A 158 -14.38 -13.02 3.68
CA ARG A 158 -14.43 -12.21 4.91
C ARG A 158 -13.58 -10.94 4.79
N LEU A 159 -12.39 -11.02 4.21
CA LEU A 159 -11.53 -9.86 3.94
C LEU A 159 -12.26 -8.84 3.06
N GLN A 160 -12.93 -9.29 2.01
CA GLN A 160 -13.72 -8.43 1.12
C GLN A 160 -14.91 -7.79 1.86
N GLU A 161 -15.63 -8.57 2.68
CA GLU A 161 -16.75 -8.07 3.50
C GLU A 161 -16.29 -7.06 4.56
N ASP A 162 -15.20 -7.35 5.27
CA ASP A 162 -14.59 -6.46 6.27
C ASP A 162 -14.04 -5.18 5.61
N LEU A 163 -13.51 -5.27 4.39
CA LEU A 163 -13.07 -4.10 3.63
C LEU A 163 -14.24 -3.20 3.25
N GLY A 164 -15.28 -3.75 2.63
CA GLY A 164 -16.37 -2.97 2.07
C GLY A 164 -15.87 -1.79 1.22
N ASP A 165 -16.32 -0.59 1.54
CA ASP A 165 -15.99 0.65 0.81
C ASP A 165 -14.81 1.43 1.42
N THR A 166 -14.11 0.87 2.41
CA THR A 166 -12.99 1.57 3.06
C THR A 166 -11.72 1.56 2.20
N ASN A 167 -10.80 2.48 2.48
CA ASN A 167 -9.53 2.63 1.75
C ASN A 167 -8.30 2.40 2.63
N HIS A 168 -8.52 2.21 3.93
CA HIS A 168 -7.53 1.83 4.92
C HIS A 168 -8.06 0.59 5.64
N MET A 169 -7.17 -0.34 5.93
CA MET A 169 -7.47 -1.49 6.76
C MET A 169 -6.29 -1.74 7.69
N LEU A 170 -6.59 -1.95 8.97
CA LEU A 170 -5.64 -2.50 9.92
C LEU A 170 -5.94 -3.98 10.11
N LEU A 171 -4.92 -4.81 9.94
CA LEU A 171 -4.98 -6.24 10.13
C LEU A 171 -4.42 -6.52 11.53
N PRO A 172 -5.25 -6.78 12.57
CA PRO A 172 -4.77 -7.03 13.92
C PRO A 172 -3.68 -8.10 13.90
N ASN A 173 -2.59 -7.88 14.64
CA ASN A 173 -1.45 -8.80 14.71
C ASN A 173 -0.65 -8.99 13.40
N HIS A 174 -0.91 -8.22 12.34
CA HIS A 174 -0.31 -8.44 11.03
C HIS A 174 0.26 -7.16 10.37
N GLY A 175 -0.51 -6.08 10.28
CA GLY A 175 -0.01 -4.84 9.66
C GLY A 175 -1.08 -3.88 9.16
N GLY A 176 -0.70 -3.01 8.23
CA GLY A 176 -1.58 -2.05 7.59
C GLY A 176 -1.76 -2.32 6.10
N LEU A 177 -2.89 -1.90 5.56
CA LEU A 177 -3.21 -1.98 4.14
C LEU A 177 -3.92 -0.70 3.68
N THR A 178 -3.56 -0.18 2.52
CA THR A 178 -4.26 0.95 1.89
C THR A 178 -4.49 0.73 0.40
N LEU A 179 -5.53 1.37 -0.11
CA LEU A 179 -5.98 1.27 -1.49
C LEU A 179 -5.99 2.64 -2.14
N GLY A 180 -5.93 2.74 -3.47
CA GLY A 180 -6.10 4.01 -4.17
C GLY A 180 -6.33 3.87 -5.68
N PRO A 181 -6.95 4.86 -6.33
CA PRO A 181 -7.14 4.88 -7.78
C PRO A 181 -5.83 5.15 -8.54
N THR A 182 -4.78 5.58 -7.84
CA THR A 182 -3.40 5.68 -8.35
C THR A 182 -2.42 5.19 -7.30
N VAL A 183 -1.17 4.92 -7.70
CA VAL A 183 -0.08 4.60 -6.77
C VAL A 183 0.11 5.72 -5.74
N GLY A 184 0.04 6.98 -6.19
CA GLY A 184 0.17 8.14 -5.32
C GLY A 184 -0.93 8.26 -4.27
N ASP A 185 -2.17 7.92 -4.60
CA ASP A 185 -3.29 7.96 -3.66
C ASP A 185 -3.15 6.87 -2.59
N ALA A 186 -2.80 5.64 -2.98
CA ALA A 186 -2.54 4.56 -2.04
C ALA A 186 -1.36 4.89 -1.11
N PHE A 187 -0.29 5.47 -1.66
CA PHE A 187 0.91 5.87 -0.91
C PHE A 187 0.60 6.97 0.11
N MET A 188 -0.12 8.02 -0.28
CA MET A 188 -0.51 9.09 0.65
C MET A 188 -1.38 8.57 1.79
N ARG A 189 -2.35 7.70 1.48
CA ARG A 189 -3.17 7.03 2.49
C ARG A 189 -2.32 6.19 3.45
N PHE A 190 -1.32 5.47 2.94
CA PHE A 190 -0.42 4.71 3.79
C PHE A 190 0.45 5.62 4.66
N TYR A 191 0.93 6.74 4.10
CA TYR A 191 1.69 7.74 4.84
C TYR A 191 0.88 8.30 6.02
N ASP A 192 -0.38 8.67 5.80
CA ASP A 192 -1.25 9.17 6.87
C ASP A 192 -1.51 8.11 7.93
N LEU A 193 -1.85 6.87 7.51
CA LEU A 193 -2.08 5.76 8.44
C LEU A 193 -0.84 5.45 9.27
N GLN A 194 0.34 5.43 8.65
CA GLN A 194 1.61 5.20 9.32
C GLN A 194 1.89 6.30 10.34
N ARG A 195 1.77 7.58 9.94
CA ARG A 195 2.00 8.74 10.84
C ARG A 195 1.00 8.76 11.99
N ALA A 196 -0.26 8.43 11.73
CA ALA A 196 -1.29 8.31 12.76
C ALA A 196 -0.90 7.25 13.80
N CYS A 197 -0.46 6.07 13.35
CA CYS A 197 -0.02 5.00 14.24
C CYS A 197 1.24 5.37 15.03
N GLU A 198 2.24 6.01 14.40
CA GLU A 198 3.46 6.47 15.07
C GLU A 198 3.17 7.48 16.18
N ILE A 199 2.29 8.45 15.91
CA ILE A 199 1.87 9.45 16.91
C ILE A 199 1.14 8.77 18.06
N GLN A 200 0.20 7.86 17.76
CA GLN A 200 -0.52 7.13 18.79
C GLN A 200 0.44 6.32 19.69
N LEU A 201 1.46 5.65 19.12
CA LEU A 201 2.46 4.96 19.92
C LEU A 201 3.28 5.91 20.81
N ALA A 202 3.69 7.06 20.27
CA ALA A 202 4.43 8.06 21.05
C ALA A 202 3.59 8.59 22.22
N LEU A 203 2.29 8.83 22.01
CA LEU A 203 1.35 9.24 23.06
C LEU A 203 1.14 8.14 24.11
N MET A 204 0.98 6.88 23.69
CA MET A 204 0.85 5.75 24.63
C MET A 204 2.10 5.52 25.49
N GLN A 205 3.27 5.94 24.99
CA GLN A 205 4.54 5.83 25.71
C GLN A 205 4.81 7.01 26.65
N SER A 206 4.14 8.16 26.48
CA SER A 206 4.42 9.36 27.28
C SER A 206 3.94 9.26 28.73
N ASN A 207 2.99 8.36 29.02
CA ASN A 207 2.26 8.27 30.29
C ASN A 207 1.50 9.56 30.68
N GLU A 208 1.25 10.45 29.71
CA GLU A 208 0.47 11.67 29.90
C GLU A 208 -0.97 11.47 29.43
N GLU A 209 -1.90 12.28 29.95
CA GLU A 209 -3.26 12.33 29.43
C GLU A 209 -3.28 12.95 28.03
N VAL A 210 -3.95 12.30 27.08
CA VAL A 210 -4.09 12.80 25.71
C VAL A 210 -5.14 13.91 25.68
N ILE A 211 -4.82 15.01 25.01
CA ILE A 211 -5.81 16.07 24.73
C ILE A 211 -6.78 15.54 23.68
N GLU A 212 -8.02 15.28 24.09
CA GLU A 212 -9.05 14.74 23.22
C GLU A 212 -9.51 15.77 22.17
N ILE A 213 -9.71 15.30 20.94
CA ILE A 213 -10.28 16.11 19.86
C ILE A 213 -11.80 16.24 20.11
N PRO A 214 -12.37 17.45 20.10
CA PRO A 214 -13.81 17.63 20.29
C PRO A 214 -14.65 16.81 19.29
N GLN A 215 -15.69 16.13 19.81
CA GLN A 215 -16.58 15.27 18.99
C GLN A 215 -17.13 15.97 17.73
N PRO A 216 -17.54 17.26 17.74
CA PRO A 216 -18.00 17.92 16.52
C PRO A 216 -16.95 18.00 15.40
N ILE A 217 -15.66 18.01 15.73
CA ILE A 217 -14.57 17.97 14.75
C ILE A 217 -14.42 16.55 14.19
N ILE A 218 -14.52 15.54 15.05
CA ILE A 218 -14.50 14.12 14.65
C ILE A 218 -15.69 13.81 13.74
N ASP A 219 -16.88 14.30 14.05
CA ASP A 219 -18.09 14.06 13.24
C ASP A 219 -17.98 14.73 11.87
N GLY A 220 -17.46 15.96 11.83
CA GLY A 220 -17.30 16.74 10.59
C GLY A 220 -16.16 16.25 9.67
N ILE A 221 -15.30 15.35 10.15
CA ILE A 221 -14.11 14.96 9.39
C ILE A 221 -14.45 14.09 8.17
N TYR A 222 -15.56 13.36 8.17
CA TYR A 222 -15.97 12.55 7.02
C TYR A 222 -16.15 13.39 5.76
N GLU A 223 -16.78 14.56 5.88
CA GLU A 223 -16.96 15.50 4.76
C GLU A 223 -15.62 16.12 4.35
N GLN A 224 -14.79 16.53 5.32
CA GLN A 224 -13.51 17.18 5.04
C GLN A 224 -12.47 16.23 4.44
N ALA A 225 -12.40 14.98 4.91
CA ALA A 225 -11.48 13.95 4.42
C ALA A 225 -11.85 13.45 3.02
N SER A 226 -13.06 13.71 2.53
CA SER A 226 -13.41 13.46 1.13
C SER A 226 -12.82 14.52 0.17
N ILE A 227 -12.56 15.72 0.70
CA ILE A 227 -12.01 16.88 -0.04
C ILE A 227 -10.48 16.89 0.02
N VAL A 228 -9.91 16.49 1.16
CA VAL A 228 -8.46 16.36 1.36
C VAL A 228 -8.09 14.91 1.05
N HIS A 229 -7.08 14.65 0.20
CA HIS A 229 -6.68 13.31 -0.26
C HIS A 229 -7.47 12.70 -1.43
N SER A 230 -8.22 13.52 -2.17
CA SER A 230 -8.78 13.14 -3.47
C SER A 230 -8.32 14.10 -4.57
N GLY A 231 -8.16 13.58 -5.80
CA GLY A 231 -7.82 14.39 -6.98
C GLY A 231 -6.65 15.36 -6.77
N GLU A 232 -6.89 16.65 -7.06
CA GLU A 232 -5.87 17.71 -7.08
C GLU A 232 -5.31 18.13 -5.72
N THR A 233 -5.88 17.66 -4.61
CA THR A 233 -5.38 17.90 -3.25
C THR A 233 -4.74 16.65 -2.64
N GLY A 234 -4.91 15.48 -3.28
CA GLY A 234 -4.46 14.19 -2.77
C GLY A 234 -3.22 13.63 -3.44
N GLY A 235 -3.23 12.31 -3.65
CA GLY A 235 -2.09 11.56 -4.18
C GLY A 235 -1.61 12.11 -5.51
N GLN A 236 -2.51 12.50 -6.41
CA GLN A 236 -2.14 13.07 -7.71
C GLN A 236 -1.30 14.34 -7.60
N LYS A 237 -1.48 15.15 -6.54
CA LYS A 237 -0.71 16.38 -6.32
C LYS A 237 0.63 16.12 -5.66
N ALA A 238 0.65 15.23 -4.66
CA ALA A 238 1.86 14.90 -3.92
C ALA A 238 2.80 14.01 -4.72
N TRP A 239 2.26 13.12 -5.56
CA TRP A 239 3.01 12.08 -6.26
C TRP A 239 4.14 12.60 -7.16
N PRO A 240 3.96 13.67 -7.97
CA PRO A 240 5.07 14.24 -8.73
C PRO A 240 6.25 14.67 -7.84
N ALA A 241 6.01 15.14 -6.61
CA ALA A 241 7.08 15.46 -5.68
C ALA A 241 7.76 14.20 -5.12
N MET A 242 6.97 13.15 -4.85
CA MET A 242 7.48 11.86 -4.39
C MET A 242 8.31 11.15 -5.47
N LEU A 243 7.89 11.18 -6.75
CA LEU A 243 8.70 10.70 -7.88
C LEU A 243 10.03 11.43 -7.97
N ARG A 244 10.05 12.77 -7.84
CA ARG A 244 11.31 13.53 -7.82
C ARG A 244 12.19 13.17 -6.63
N LYS A 245 11.60 12.81 -5.48
CA LYS A 245 12.34 12.32 -4.31
C LYS A 245 12.94 10.94 -4.60
N ALA A 246 12.15 9.99 -5.10
CA ALA A 246 12.63 8.66 -5.51
C ALA A 246 13.78 8.76 -6.53
N TYR A 247 13.64 9.62 -7.54
CA TYR A 247 14.68 9.82 -8.56
C TYR A 247 15.96 10.39 -7.99
N LYS A 248 15.89 11.28 -6.99
CA LYS A 248 17.08 11.79 -6.30
C LYS A 248 17.74 10.75 -5.39
N LEU A 249 16.96 9.81 -4.85
CA LEU A 249 17.46 8.73 -4.00
C LEU A 249 18.24 7.72 -4.85
N ASP A 250 17.62 7.21 -5.90
CA ASP A 250 18.26 6.29 -6.85
C ASP A 250 17.49 6.26 -8.17
N PRO A 251 18.03 6.81 -9.27
CA PRO A 251 17.37 6.76 -10.58
C PRO A 251 17.14 5.34 -11.13
N SER A 252 17.86 4.31 -10.66
CA SER A 252 17.81 2.96 -11.24
C SER A 252 16.44 2.30 -11.16
N PHE A 253 15.52 2.77 -10.31
CA PHE A 253 14.16 2.23 -10.25
C PHE A 253 13.40 2.42 -11.57
N CYS A 254 13.78 3.41 -12.39
CA CYS A 254 13.08 3.70 -13.65
C CYS A 254 13.67 2.97 -14.86
N GLU A 255 14.55 1.99 -14.64
CA GLU A 255 15.16 1.12 -15.66
C GLU A 255 14.34 -0.13 -16.00
#